data_AF-A0A2I1MSR1-F1
#
_entry.id   AF-A0A2I1MSR1-F1
#
_cell.length_a   1.000
_cell.length_b   1.000
_cell.length_c   1.000
_cell.angle_alpha   90.00
_cell.angle_beta   90.00
_cell.angle_gamma   90.00
#
_symmetry.space_group_name_H-M   'P 1'
#
loop_
_entity.id
_entity.type
_entity.pdbx_description
1 polymer ?
#
loop_
_entity_poly.entity_id
_entity_poly.type
_entity_poly.pdbx_seq_one_letter_code
_entity_poly.pdbx_strand_id
1 'polypeptide(L)'
;MSFDGMFTHSMTHELKETLTQGKINKIQQPSDYEVLLTIRKQGQNHKLLLSAHPDFARAQLSQVDYPMPDTPPNFCMVLRKYLKGALVLAVDQYENDRVIRLDLLRTDEIGDQQKLTLVVEMMGRHSNIILVDHQGQILDVIKRVPLYQNRYRTLLPGASYQLPPYQNKANPFKIGSDWQPTSQQSLSRQVLQQELMGLGWESAEEIIFRAQSNPDKALGQIIQEFCQAFDQPQPCLTGTDKKLEFTAFPYLSLTGDKETYDSLGQLLDVYYARHTERQQVQEIGQQIDQVTQRELKHQRKKQKNLRKDLEKSQKADHYQLLGELLTSNLYQLQGNQASVDLPNYYDDNRLVHIPLKAELSPAENAQAYYQKYNKLTKSRSHIQEQLAKSQEEINYLESIQAQIEWSNPKELELIREELKEEGYIKDRKKKTHKRIKPLKPRQFTSSSGYTIKVGRNNKQNDQLTMRQA
;
A
#
# COMPACT_ATOMS: atom_id res chain seq x y z
N MET A 1 -8.81 12.38 4.52
CA MET A 1 -9.17 13.71 4.01
C MET A 1 -8.86 13.86 2.54
N SER A 2 -9.86 14.32 1.78
CA SER A 2 -9.72 14.63 0.36
C SER A 2 -9.30 16.08 0.15
N PHE A 3 -8.47 16.32 -0.86
CA PHE A 3 -8.19 17.66 -1.38
C PHE A 3 -9.48 18.21 -2.03
N ASP A 4 -10.30 18.92 -1.25
CA ASP A 4 -11.62 19.41 -1.65
C ASP A 4 -11.57 20.83 -2.23
N GLY A 5 -12.72 21.38 -2.63
CA GLY A 5 -12.80 22.73 -3.18
C GLY A 5 -12.39 23.80 -2.17
N MET A 6 -12.71 23.59 -0.89
CA MET A 6 -12.33 24.50 0.18
C MET A 6 -10.81 24.58 0.35
N PHE A 7 -10.13 23.43 0.43
CA PHE A 7 -8.67 23.39 0.45
C PHE A 7 -8.04 23.90 -0.85
N THR A 8 -8.70 23.66 -1.99
CA THR A 8 -8.28 24.22 -3.29
C THR A 8 -8.28 25.74 -3.28
N HIS A 9 -9.22 26.39 -2.57
CA HIS A 9 -9.26 27.85 -2.43
C HIS A 9 -7.98 28.38 -1.75
N SER A 10 -7.65 27.88 -0.56
CA SER A 10 -6.42 28.29 0.14
C SER A 10 -5.16 27.96 -0.63
N MET A 11 -5.09 26.78 -1.27
CA MET A 11 -3.95 26.42 -2.11
C MET A 11 -3.81 27.36 -3.31
N THR A 12 -4.92 27.71 -3.97
CA THR A 12 -4.90 28.64 -5.10
C THR A 12 -4.40 30.01 -4.66
N HIS A 13 -4.79 30.48 -3.47
CA HIS A 13 -4.27 31.71 -2.89
C HIS A 13 -2.75 31.64 -2.67
N GLU A 14 -2.24 30.60 -2.00
CA GLU A 14 -0.79 30.37 -1.79
C GLU A 14 -0.01 30.34 -3.12
N LEU A 15 -0.55 29.64 -4.13
CA LEU A 15 0.03 29.57 -5.47
C LEU A 15 0.00 30.91 -6.18
N LYS A 16 -1.09 31.68 -6.08
CA LYS A 16 -1.24 32.99 -6.70
C LYS A 16 -0.23 33.97 -6.14
N GLU A 17 -0.11 34.06 -4.82
CA GLU A 17 0.86 34.92 -4.15
C GLU A 17 2.30 34.55 -4.53
N THR A 18 2.61 33.26 -4.58
CA THR A 18 3.98 32.79 -4.80
C THR A 18 4.39 32.78 -6.28
N LEU A 19 3.48 32.50 -7.21
CA LEU A 19 3.85 32.17 -8.60
C LEU A 19 3.50 33.25 -9.62
N THR A 20 2.54 34.13 -9.34
CA THR A 20 2.15 35.21 -10.28
C THR A 20 3.34 36.09 -10.61
N GLN A 21 3.51 36.46 -11.89
CA GLN A 21 4.68 37.12 -12.48
C GLN A 21 5.99 36.28 -12.46
N GLY A 22 5.91 35.00 -12.11
CA GLY A 22 7.03 34.06 -12.22
C GLY A 22 7.21 33.53 -13.64
N LYS A 23 8.45 33.19 -14.02
CA LYS A 23 8.77 32.56 -15.31
C LYS A 23 9.02 31.06 -15.15
N ILE A 24 8.41 30.23 -15.98
CA ILE A 24 8.61 28.77 -15.98
C ILE A 24 9.98 28.46 -16.59
N ASN A 25 10.93 28.02 -15.76
CA ASN A 25 12.30 27.73 -16.19
C ASN A 25 12.49 26.28 -16.63
N LYS A 26 11.92 25.34 -15.85
CA LYS A 26 12.16 23.92 -16.02
C LYS A 26 10.85 23.17 -15.91
N ILE A 27 10.67 22.18 -16.78
CA ILE A 27 9.48 21.34 -16.83
C ILE A 27 9.95 19.89 -16.84
N GLN A 28 9.47 19.13 -15.87
CA GLN A 28 9.79 17.73 -15.66
C GLN A 28 8.52 16.95 -15.37
N GLN A 29 8.58 15.64 -15.55
CA GLN A 29 7.44 14.74 -15.31
C GLN A 29 7.98 13.54 -14.51
N PRO A 30 7.91 13.56 -13.16
CA PRO A 30 8.45 12.48 -12.32
C PRO A 30 7.75 11.13 -12.51
N SER A 31 6.46 11.14 -12.81
CA SER A 31 5.63 9.94 -12.99
C SER A 31 4.62 10.13 -14.12
N ASP A 32 3.91 9.07 -14.51
CA ASP A 32 2.91 9.13 -15.59
C ASP A 32 1.74 10.09 -15.29
N TYR A 33 1.58 10.52 -14.03
CA TYR A 33 0.49 11.36 -13.57
C TYR A 33 0.91 12.70 -12.97
N GLU A 34 2.21 12.98 -12.87
CA GLU A 34 2.72 14.16 -12.16
C GLU A 34 3.60 15.02 -13.04
N VAL A 35 3.37 16.33 -13.05
CA VAL A 35 4.22 17.34 -13.69
C VAL A 35 4.83 18.23 -12.63
N LEU A 36 6.13 18.48 -12.75
CA LEU A 36 6.87 19.41 -11.90
C LEU A 36 7.31 20.62 -12.73
N LEU A 37 6.81 21.79 -12.36
CA LEU A 37 7.16 23.08 -12.94
C LEU A 37 8.10 23.81 -11.98
N THR A 38 9.31 24.16 -12.42
CA THR A 38 10.18 25.08 -11.67
C THR A 38 9.96 26.49 -12.17
N ILE A 39 9.37 27.33 -11.33
CA ILE A 39 8.97 28.70 -11.64
C ILE A 39 9.90 29.64 -10.88
N ARG A 40 10.56 30.55 -11.60
CA ARG A 40 11.45 31.54 -11.00
C ARG A 40 10.75 32.87 -10.83
N LYS A 41 10.69 33.37 -9.60
CA LYS A 41 10.15 34.68 -9.23
C LYS A 41 11.11 35.36 -8.27
N GLN A 42 11.41 36.63 -8.50
CA GLN A 42 12.27 37.45 -7.62
C GLN A 42 13.60 36.77 -7.21
N GLY A 43 14.21 36.02 -8.13
CA GLY A 43 15.48 35.33 -7.88
C GLY A 43 15.38 33.96 -7.21
N GLN A 44 14.21 33.56 -6.72
CA GLN A 44 13.96 32.26 -6.09
C GLN A 44 13.31 31.28 -7.05
N ASN A 45 13.60 29.98 -6.90
CA ASN A 45 12.98 28.91 -7.67
C ASN A 45 11.93 28.20 -6.81
N HIS A 46 10.68 28.23 -7.24
CA HIS A 46 9.57 27.51 -6.63
C HIS A 46 9.26 26.27 -7.47
N LYS A 47 9.21 25.09 -6.84
CA LYS A 47 8.82 23.85 -7.51
C LYS A 47 7.32 23.63 -7.29
N LEU A 48 6.52 23.79 -8.34
CA LEU A 48 5.09 23.49 -8.36
C LEU A 48 4.90 22.05 -8.85
N LEU A 49 4.41 21.17 -7.97
CA LEU A 49 3.97 19.83 -8.33
C LEU A 49 2.48 19.88 -8.70
N LEU A 50 2.14 19.34 -9.87
CA LEU A 50 0.79 19.09 -10.34
C LEU A 50 0.59 17.59 -10.49
N SER A 51 -0.30 17.01 -9.71
CA SER A 51 -0.60 15.58 -9.73
C SER A 51 -2.03 15.33 -10.19
N ALA A 52 -2.17 14.49 -11.20
CA ALA A 52 -3.41 13.87 -11.63
C ALA A 52 -3.50 12.40 -11.17
N HIS A 53 -2.74 11.98 -10.15
CA HIS A 53 -2.80 10.59 -9.67
C HIS A 53 -4.23 10.24 -9.19
N PRO A 54 -4.78 9.05 -9.49
CA PRO A 54 -6.14 8.68 -9.08
C PRO A 54 -6.44 8.87 -7.59
N ASP A 55 -5.48 8.56 -6.72
CA ASP A 55 -5.63 8.64 -5.26
C ASP A 55 -4.99 9.88 -4.66
N PHE A 56 -4.05 10.52 -5.36
CA PHE A 56 -3.17 11.58 -4.83
C PHE A 56 -3.18 12.83 -5.70
N ALA A 57 -4.30 13.10 -6.36
CA ALA A 57 -4.48 14.28 -7.17
C ALA A 57 -4.38 15.54 -6.30
N ARG A 58 -3.47 16.44 -6.65
CA ARG A 58 -3.17 17.64 -5.87
C ARG A 58 -2.38 18.65 -6.71
N ALA A 59 -2.41 19.90 -6.29
CA ALA A 59 -1.42 20.90 -6.66
C ALA A 59 -0.75 21.40 -5.38
N GLN A 60 0.57 21.57 -5.40
CA GLN A 60 1.30 22.09 -4.25
C GLN A 60 2.64 22.70 -4.65
N LEU A 61 3.13 23.63 -3.84
CA LEU A 61 4.56 23.93 -3.78
C LEU A 61 5.24 22.81 -2.99
N SER A 62 6.35 22.29 -3.51
CA SER A 62 7.09 21.21 -2.86
C SER A 62 8.56 21.52 -2.74
N GLN A 63 9.17 21.10 -1.65
CA GLN A 63 10.62 21.15 -1.48
C GLN A 63 11.28 19.78 -1.74
N VAL A 64 10.47 18.73 -1.86
CA VAL A 64 10.94 17.36 -2.09
C VAL A 64 11.70 17.23 -3.40
N ASP A 65 12.70 16.34 -3.39
CA ASP A 65 13.39 15.92 -4.59
C ASP A 65 12.72 14.67 -5.17
N TYR A 66 12.11 14.84 -6.34
CA TYR A 66 11.42 13.77 -7.03
C TYR A 66 12.37 12.97 -7.92
N PRO A 67 12.32 11.63 -7.88
CA PRO A 67 13.05 10.81 -8.84
C PRO A 67 12.54 11.10 -10.26
N MET A 68 13.46 11.17 -11.22
CA MET A 68 13.14 11.50 -12.61
C MET A 68 13.29 10.26 -13.49
N PRO A 69 12.39 10.04 -14.47
CA PRO A 69 12.56 8.98 -15.44
C PRO A 69 13.75 9.28 -16.37
N ASP A 70 14.39 8.23 -16.90
CA ASP A 70 15.54 8.34 -17.81
C ASP A 70 15.18 9.11 -19.11
N THR A 71 13.96 8.93 -19.60
CA THR A 71 13.45 9.59 -20.82
C THR A 71 12.18 10.39 -20.52
N PRO A 72 12.10 11.67 -20.94
CA PRO A 72 10.91 12.49 -20.72
C PRO A 72 9.73 11.99 -21.59
N PRO A 73 8.52 11.83 -21.01
CA PRO A 73 7.32 11.46 -21.77
C PRO A 73 6.89 12.54 -22.77
N ASN A 74 6.04 12.17 -23.74
CA ASN A 74 5.57 13.07 -24.80
C ASN A 74 4.86 14.32 -24.26
N PHE A 75 4.00 14.18 -23.25
CA PHE A 75 3.30 15.30 -22.65
C PHE A 75 4.28 16.33 -22.05
N CYS A 76 5.32 15.86 -21.34
CA CYS A 76 6.41 16.71 -20.86
C CYS A 76 7.11 17.48 -21.99
N MET A 77 7.31 16.85 -23.15
CA MET A 77 7.90 17.50 -24.33
C MET A 77 6.99 18.57 -24.92
N VAL A 78 5.67 18.34 -24.97
CA VAL A 78 4.70 19.36 -25.40
C VAL A 78 4.71 20.55 -24.43
N LEU A 79 4.64 20.30 -23.13
CA LEU A 79 4.74 21.36 -22.12
C LEU A 79 6.06 22.14 -22.27
N ARG A 80 7.19 21.48 -22.54
CA ARG A 80 8.46 22.18 -22.81
C ARG A 80 8.41 23.08 -24.03
N LYS A 81 7.76 22.65 -25.11
CA LYS A 81 7.58 23.46 -26.32
C LYS A 81 6.77 24.74 -26.03
N TYR A 82 5.69 24.62 -25.25
CA TYR A 82 4.72 25.71 -25.07
C TYR A 82 4.87 26.53 -23.78
N LEU A 83 5.48 25.99 -22.74
CA LEU A 83 5.51 26.63 -21.41
C LEU A 83 6.91 27.03 -20.97
N LYS A 84 7.98 26.52 -21.59
CA LYS A 84 9.34 26.92 -21.22
C LYS A 84 9.54 28.41 -21.52
N GLY A 85 9.88 29.18 -20.49
CA GLY A 85 10.02 30.63 -20.56
C GLY A 85 8.71 31.41 -20.44
N ALA A 86 7.55 30.74 -20.36
CA ALA A 86 6.27 31.40 -20.22
C ALA A 86 6.15 32.09 -18.84
N LEU A 87 5.47 33.24 -18.84
CA LEU A 87 5.16 34.03 -17.66
C LEU A 87 3.82 33.60 -17.08
N VAL A 88 3.74 33.39 -15.77
CA VAL A 88 2.49 33.15 -15.06
C VAL A 88 1.76 34.47 -14.88
N LEU A 89 0.62 34.64 -15.56
CA LEU A 89 -0.20 35.84 -15.48
C LEU A 89 -1.15 35.80 -14.29
N ALA A 90 -1.82 34.66 -14.09
CA ALA A 90 -2.80 34.46 -13.03
C ALA A 90 -2.88 32.98 -12.64
N VAL A 91 -3.31 32.75 -11.40
CA VAL A 91 -3.66 31.43 -10.88
C VAL A 91 -5.01 31.58 -10.19
N ASP A 92 -6.02 30.91 -10.72
CA ASP A 92 -7.39 31.04 -10.23
C ASP A 92 -8.10 29.69 -10.18
N GLN A 93 -9.01 29.54 -9.21
CA GLN A 93 -9.90 28.39 -9.08
C GLN A 93 -11.15 28.61 -9.94
N TYR A 94 -11.72 27.54 -10.48
CA TYR A 94 -13.03 27.60 -11.12
C TYR A 94 -14.14 27.47 -10.07
N GLU A 95 -14.82 28.58 -9.76
CA GLU A 95 -15.81 28.67 -8.68
C GLU A 95 -15.23 28.10 -7.37
N ASN A 96 -15.91 27.15 -6.72
CA ASN A 96 -15.36 26.36 -5.61
C ASN A 96 -15.17 24.88 -6.02
N ASP A 97 -14.91 24.59 -7.29
CA ASP A 97 -14.60 23.22 -7.72
C ASP A 97 -13.09 22.92 -7.57
N ARG A 98 -12.73 21.64 -7.65
CA ARG A 98 -11.34 21.16 -7.57
C ARG A 98 -10.60 21.33 -8.90
N VAL A 99 -10.68 22.52 -9.46
CA VAL A 99 -10.09 22.88 -10.76
C VAL A 99 -9.29 24.17 -10.62
N ILE A 100 -7.97 24.07 -10.82
CA ILE A 100 -7.05 25.20 -10.83
C ILE A 100 -6.68 25.53 -12.27
N ARG A 101 -6.68 26.81 -12.62
CA ARG A 101 -6.24 27.32 -13.92
C ARG A 101 -5.05 28.24 -13.73
N LEU A 102 -3.99 27.98 -14.49
CA LEU A 102 -2.86 28.88 -14.61
C LEU A 102 -2.92 29.53 -15.98
N ASP A 103 -3.14 30.84 -16.01
CA ASP A 103 -3.05 31.62 -17.24
C ASP A 103 -1.61 32.03 -17.48
N LEU A 104 -1.12 31.74 -18.68
CA LEU A 104 0.28 31.80 -19.04
C LEU A 104 0.44 32.65 -20.30
N LEU A 105 1.51 33.43 -20.34
CA LEU A 105 1.92 34.20 -21.52
C LEU A 105 3.25 33.67 -22.03
N ARG A 106 3.25 33.13 -23.25
CA ARG A 106 4.46 32.73 -23.96
C ARG A 106 4.79 33.75 -25.04
N THR A 107 6.08 33.96 -25.28
CA THR A 107 6.59 34.58 -26.50
C THR A 107 7.13 33.46 -27.40
N ASP A 108 6.71 33.44 -28.67
CA ASP A 108 7.22 32.47 -29.64
C ASP A 108 8.57 32.87 -30.23
N GLU A 109 9.06 32.10 -31.22
CA GLU A 109 10.37 32.32 -31.83
C GLU A 109 10.45 33.60 -32.69
N ILE A 110 9.30 34.12 -33.11
CA ILE A 110 9.18 35.31 -33.97
C ILE A 110 8.93 36.57 -33.11
N GLY A 111 8.56 36.38 -31.84
CA GLY A 111 8.34 37.45 -30.87
C GLY A 111 6.87 37.69 -30.54
N ASP A 112 5.95 36.92 -31.12
CA ASP A 112 4.52 37.08 -30.89
C ASP A 112 4.12 36.50 -29.54
N GLN A 113 3.18 37.19 -28.88
CA GLN A 113 2.66 36.80 -27.59
C GLN A 113 1.45 35.86 -27.74
N GLN A 114 1.54 34.69 -27.14
CA GLN A 114 0.49 33.68 -27.14
C GLN A 114 0.01 33.43 -25.71
N LYS A 115 -1.31 33.56 -25.50
CA LYS A 115 -1.96 33.20 -24.25
C LYS A 115 -2.29 31.71 -24.24
N LEU A 116 -1.98 31.06 -23.13
CA LEU A 116 -2.21 29.64 -22.89
C LEU A 116 -2.80 29.48 -21.50
N THR A 117 -3.61 28.45 -21.29
CA THR A 117 -4.13 28.10 -19.97
C THR A 117 -3.76 26.65 -19.65
N LEU A 118 -3.10 26.44 -18.52
CA LEU A 118 -2.86 25.10 -17.97
C LEU A 118 -3.93 24.82 -16.93
N VAL A 119 -4.78 23.82 -17.19
CA VAL A 119 -5.89 23.43 -16.33
C VAL A 119 -5.54 22.16 -15.58
N VAL A 120 -5.76 22.15 -14.27
CA VAL A 120 -5.51 21.02 -13.37
C VAL A 120 -6.82 20.63 -12.71
N GLU A 121 -7.36 19.48 -13.08
CA GLU A 121 -8.61 18.95 -12.55
C GLU A 121 -8.28 17.83 -11.55
N MET A 122 -8.70 17.98 -10.29
CA MET A 122 -8.40 17.05 -9.19
C MET A 122 -9.65 16.26 -8.78
N MET A 123 -10.13 15.40 -9.67
CA MET A 123 -11.36 14.61 -9.53
C MET A 123 -11.08 13.11 -9.27
N GLY A 124 -10.09 12.80 -8.43
CA GLY A 124 -9.66 11.43 -8.13
C GLY A 124 -9.24 10.67 -9.40
N ARG A 125 -9.87 9.52 -9.68
CA ARG A 125 -9.61 8.71 -10.89
C ARG A 125 -9.76 9.48 -12.22
N HIS A 126 -10.61 10.51 -12.25
CA HIS A 126 -10.85 11.35 -13.43
C HIS A 126 -9.95 12.60 -13.49
N SER A 127 -9.01 12.74 -12.55
CA SER A 127 -8.09 13.88 -12.52
C SER A 127 -7.25 13.95 -13.80
N ASN A 128 -6.96 15.16 -14.25
CA ASN A 128 -6.23 15.42 -15.48
C ASN A 128 -5.46 16.75 -15.41
N ILE A 129 -4.45 16.88 -16.27
CA ILE A 129 -3.68 18.11 -16.52
C ILE A 129 -3.78 18.36 -18.01
N ILE A 130 -4.29 19.53 -18.37
CA ILE A 130 -4.75 19.85 -19.72
C ILE A 130 -4.13 21.18 -20.11
N LEU A 131 -3.38 21.21 -21.22
CA LEU A 131 -2.88 22.45 -21.79
C LEU A 131 -3.85 22.91 -22.88
N VAL A 132 -4.31 24.15 -22.78
CA VAL A 132 -5.30 24.76 -23.67
C VAL A 132 -4.74 26.05 -24.28
N ASP A 133 -5.06 26.32 -25.54
CA ASP A 133 -4.72 27.58 -26.20
C ASP A 133 -5.75 28.70 -25.95
N HIS A 134 -5.49 29.89 -26.47
CA HIS A 134 -6.38 31.04 -26.37
C HIS A 134 -7.77 30.87 -27.02
N GLN A 135 -7.93 29.90 -27.92
CA GLN A 135 -9.21 29.58 -28.57
C GLN A 135 -10.00 28.51 -27.81
N GLY A 136 -9.44 28.00 -26.71
CA GLY A 136 -10.03 26.89 -25.97
C GLY A 136 -9.75 25.53 -26.60
N GLN A 137 -8.80 25.40 -27.53
CA GLN A 137 -8.42 24.10 -28.08
C GLN A 137 -7.36 23.43 -27.20
N ILE A 138 -7.53 22.13 -26.98
CA ILE A 138 -6.60 21.31 -26.22
C ILE A 138 -5.32 21.10 -27.05
N LEU A 139 -4.19 21.57 -26.54
CA LEU A 139 -2.88 21.31 -27.14
C LEU A 139 -2.39 19.89 -26.81
N ASP A 140 -2.46 19.49 -25.55
CA ASP A 140 -2.25 18.10 -25.11
C ASP A 140 -2.79 17.88 -23.70
N VAL A 141 -2.85 16.62 -23.28
CA VAL A 141 -3.33 16.18 -21.96
C VAL A 141 -2.44 15.10 -21.38
N ILE A 142 -2.30 15.06 -20.05
CA ILE A 142 -1.56 13.98 -19.38
C ILE A 142 -2.31 12.65 -19.47
N LYS A 143 -3.64 12.66 -19.37
CA LYS A 143 -4.50 11.48 -19.59
C LYS A 143 -5.44 11.71 -20.76
N ARG A 144 -5.29 10.91 -21.81
CA ARG A 144 -6.16 10.95 -23.00
C ARG A 144 -7.49 10.27 -22.71
N VAL A 145 -8.60 10.96 -22.95
CA VAL A 145 -9.96 10.43 -22.75
C VAL A 145 -10.73 10.51 -24.07
N PRO A 146 -10.77 9.42 -24.85
CA PRO A 146 -11.51 9.36 -26.10
C PRO A 146 -13.03 9.20 -25.88
N LEU A 147 -13.82 9.51 -26.91
CA LEU A 147 -15.30 9.50 -26.90
C LEU A 147 -15.93 8.21 -26.36
N TYR A 148 -15.32 7.05 -26.63
CA TYR A 148 -15.87 5.77 -26.17
C TYR A 148 -15.74 5.55 -24.65
N GLN A 149 -14.84 6.27 -23.98
CA GLN A 149 -14.68 6.22 -22.52
C GLN A 149 -15.53 7.28 -21.81
N ASN A 150 -15.73 8.44 -22.43
CA ASN A 150 -16.54 9.51 -21.89
C ASN A 150 -17.38 10.15 -22.99
N ARG A 151 -18.70 9.97 -22.89
CA ARG A 151 -19.67 10.51 -23.85
C ARG A 151 -19.95 11.99 -23.66
N TYR A 152 -19.63 12.54 -22.48
CA TYR A 152 -19.90 13.94 -22.17
C TYR A 152 -18.83 14.86 -22.76
N ARG A 153 -17.55 14.52 -22.58
CA ARG A 153 -16.42 15.33 -23.08
C ARG A 153 -15.26 14.48 -23.57
N THR A 154 -14.58 14.96 -24.61
CA THR A 154 -13.37 14.36 -25.17
C THR A 154 -12.16 15.16 -24.76
N LEU A 155 -11.14 14.48 -24.24
CA LEU A 155 -9.87 15.09 -23.86
C LEU A 155 -8.76 14.51 -24.75
N LEU A 156 -8.60 15.11 -25.93
CA LEU A 156 -7.59 14.77 -26.93
C LEU A 156 -7.02 16.05 -27.56
N PRO A 157 -5.76 16.04 -28.02
CA PRO A 157 -5.20 17.14 -28.81
C PRO A 157 -6.11 17.54 -29.99
N GLY A 158 -6.32 18.84 -30.16
CA GLY A 158 -7.17 19.43 -31.21
C GLY A 158 -8.67 19.50 -30.87
N ALA A 159 -9.13 18.86 -29.80
CA ALA A 159 -10.52 18.99 -29.35
C ALA A 159 -10.73 20.32 -28.59
N SER A 160 -11.93 20.89 -28.64
CA SER A 160 -12.30 22.02 -27.79
C SER A 160 -12.42 21.58 -26.32
N TYR A 161 -11.75 22.30 -25.43
CA TYR A 161 -11.81 22.06 -23.99
C TYR A 161 -13.21 22.36 -23.45
N GLN A 162 -13.73 21.41 -22.67
CA GLN A 162 -15.00 21.55 -21.96
C GLN A 162 -14.80 21.20 -20.50
N LEU A 163 -15.35 22.06 -19.64
CA LEU A 163 -15.36 21.84 -18.20
C LEU A 163 -16.10 20.54 -17.86
N PRO A 164 -15.82 19.96 -16.69
CA PRO A 164 -16.67 18.92 -16.10
C PRO A 164 -18.14 19.36 -16.04
N PRO A 165 -19.09 18.42 -16.07
CA PRO A 165 -20.52 18.75 -16.07
C PRO A 165 -20.88 19.64 -14.87
N TYR A 166 -21.54 20.76 -15.16
CA TYR A 166 -21.94 21.74 -14.15
C TYR A 166 -22.84 21.10 -13.10
N GLN A 167 -22.54 21.35 -11.83
CA GLN A 167 -23.37 20.95 -10.71
C GLN A 167 -24.21 22.18 -10.33
N ASN A 168 -25.54 22.04 -10.30
CA ASN A 168 -26.44 23.11 -9.87
C ASN A 168 -26.37 23.28 -8.34
N LYS A 169 -25.24 23.82 -7.86
CA LYS A 169 -24.89 23.98 -6.45
C LYS A 169 -24.40 25.40 -6.19
N ALA A 170 -24.63 25.89 -4.98
CA ALA A 170 -24.15 27.20 -4.56
C ALA A 170 -22.65 27.17 -4.22
N ASN A 171 -21.93 28.24 -4.58
CA ASN A 171 -20.55 28.44 -4.16
C ASN A 171 -20.54 28.96 -2.71
N PRO A 172 -19.98 28.21 -1.73
CA PRO A 172 -20.03 28.60 -0.31
C PRO A 172 -19.32 29.93 0.00
N PHE A 173 -18.38 30.38 -0.83
CA PHE A 173 -17.72 31.68 -0.67
C PHE A 173 -18.59 32.86 -1.17
N LYS A 174 -19.71 32.59 -1.84
CA LYS A 174 -20.59 33.60 -2.44
C LYS A 174 -22.01 33.64 -1.82
N ILE A 175 -22.30 32.79 -0.84
CA ILE A 175 -23.63 32.77 -0.19
C ILE A 175 -23.80 33.90 0.83
N GLY A 176 -25.04 34.32 1.07
CA GLY A 176 -25.42 35.26 2.11
C GLY A 176 -25.49 34.63 3.50
N SER A 177 -25.52 35.46 4.55
CA SER A 177 -25.65 35.02 5.95
C SER A 177 -27.03 34.40 6.25
N ASP A 178 -28.02 34.76 5.44
CA ASP A 178 -29.39 34.26 5.43
C ASP A 178 -29.55 32.94 4.67
N TRP A 179 -28.48 32.42 4.06
CA TRP A 179 -28.54 31.19 3.29
C TRP A 179 -28.98 29.99 4.14
N GLN A 180 -29.87 29.19 3.57
CA GLN A 180 -30.34 27.92 4.13
C GLN A 180 -30.44 26.87 3.02
N PRO A 181 -30.25 25.56 3.33
CA PRO A 181 -30.44 24.50 2.36
C PRO A 181 -31.90 24.44 1.90
N THR A 182 -32.11 24.10 0.63
CA THR A 182 -33.45 23.97 0.04
C THR A 182 -34.22 22.79 0.66
N SER A 183 -33.49 21.75 1.07
CA SER A 183 -34.05 20.56 1.72
C SER A 183 -34.57 20.85 3.14
N GLN A 184 -35.81 20.43 3.42
CA GLN A 184 -36.40 20.46 4.78
C GLN A 184 -35.90 19.32 5.69
N GLN A 185 -34.95 18.50 5.22
CA GLN A 185 -34.36 17.44 6.04
C GLN A 185 -33.47 18.01 7.14
N SER A 186 -33.25 17.22 8.21
CA SER A 186 -32.28 17.56 9.24
C SER A 186 -30.90 17.82 8.64
N LEU A 187 -30.21 18.85 9.15
CA LEU A 187 -28.85 19.19 8.73
C LEU A 187 -27.96 17.95 8.79
N SER A 188 -27.46 17.55 7.64
CA SER A 188 -26.58 16.40 7.50
C SER A 188 -25.53 16.68 6.43
N ARG A 189 -24.46 15.88 6.45
CA ARG A 189 -23.39 15.98 5.46
C ARG A 189 -23.92 15.88 4.04
N GLN A 190 -24.85 14.95 3.80
CA GLN A 190 -25.41 14.72 2.47
C GLN A 190 -26.14 15.95 1.94
N VAL A 191 -26.92 16.63 2.79
CA VAL A 191 -27.62 17.88 2.43
C VAL A 191 -26.61 18.96 2.04
N LEU A 192 -25.59 19.19 2.86
CA LEU A 192 -24.55 20.19 2.56
C LEU A 192 -23.80 19.87 1.26
N GLN A 193 -23.42 18.61 1.03
CA GLN A 193 -22.69 18.21 -0.18
C GLN A 193 -23.56 18.23 -1.44
N GLN A 194 -24.88 18.16 -1.32
CA GLN A 194 -25.82 18.28 -2.44
C GLN A 194 -26.08 19.73 -2.82
N GLU A 195 -26.04 20.65 -1.86
CA GLU A 195 -26.38 22.07 -2.06
C GLU A 195 -25.14 22.95 -2.30
N LEU A 196 -23.99 22.61 -1.71
CA LEU A 196 -22.76 23.41 -1.77
C LEU A 196 -21.70 22.77 -2.67
N MET A 197 -21.07 23.59 -3.50
CA MET A 197 -19.96 23.20 -4.36
C MET A 197 -18.70 22.90 -3.55
N GLY A 198 -17.94 21.90 -3.99
CA GLY A 198 -16.57 21.70 -3.51
C GLY A 198 -16.42 21.16 -2.10
N LEU A 199 -17.50 20.83 -1.40
CA LEU A 199 -17.44 20.47 0.01
C LEU A 199 -17.01 19.01 0.22
N GLY A 200 -15.83 18.82 0.82
CA GLY A 200 -15.31 17.52 1.24
C GLY A 200 -16.12 16.92 2.39
N TRP A 201 -15.82 15.67 2.74
CA TRP A 201 -16.47 15.01 3.87
C TRP A 201 -16.16 15.77 5.16
N GLU A 202 -14.89 16.00 5.42
CA GLU A 202 -14.44 16.51 6.70
C GLU A 202 -14.81 18.00 6.89
N SER A 203 -14.83 18.79 5.82
CA SER A 203 -15.31 20.19 5.88
C SER A 203 -16.82 20.27 6.15
N ALA A 204 -17.61 19.32 5.62
CA ALA A 204 -19.03 19.25 5.92
C ALA A 204 -19.29 18.85 7.39
N GLU A 205 -18.55 17.87 7.92
CA GLU A 205 -18.64 17.49 9.34
C GLU A 205 -18.23 18.65 10.26
N GLU A 206 -17.21 19.42 9.87
CA GLU A 206 -16.79 20.60 10.62
C GLU A 206 -17.87 21.70 10.65
N ILE A 207 -18.54 21.97 9.52
CA ILE A 207 -19.66 22.92 9.48
C ILE A 207 -20.80 22.45 10.39
N ILE A 208 -21.14 21.16 10.36
CA ILE A 208 -22.19 20.58 11.21
C ILE A 208 -21.81 20.71 12.68
N PHE A 209 -20.57 20.39 13.03
CA PHE A 209 -20.07 20.52 14.40
C PHE A 209 -20.13 21.96 14.90
N ARG A 210 -19.75 22.94 14.07
CA ARG A 210 -19.87 24.36 14.39
C ARG A 210 -21.31 24.82 14.55
N ALA A 211 -22.22 24.32 13.71
CA ALA A 211 -23.66 24.57 13.81
C ALA A 211 -24.26 24.03 15.11
N GLN A 212 -23.89 22.81 15.49
CA GLN A 212 -24.33 22.21 16.76
C GLN A 212 -23.77 22.95 17.98
N SER A 213 -22.54 23.47 17.87
CA SER A 213 -21.89 24.22 18.94
C SER A 213 -22.39 25.67 19.08
N ASN A 214 -23.08 26.20 18.07
CA ASN A 214 -23.58 27.58 18.02
C ASN A 214 -25.05 27.60 17.56
N PRO A 215 -25.99 27.05 18.33
CA PRO A 215 -27.38 26.87 17.91
C PRO A 215 -28.12 28.19 17.63
N ASP A 216 -27.64 29.30 18.20
CA ASP A 216 -28.25 30.63 18.03
C ASP A 216 -27.80 31.34 16.73
N LYS A 217 -26.77 30.83 16.04
CA LYS A 217 -26.26 31.44 14.79
C LYS A 217 -26.95 30.82 13.57
N ALA A 218 -27.28 31.65 12.59
CA ALA A 218 -27.77 31.18 11.30
C ALA A 218 -26.70 30.36 10.56
N LEU A 219 -27.11 29.29 9.87
CA LEU A 219 -26.19 28.39 9.17
C LEU A 219 -25.36 29.11 8.10
N GLY A 220 -25.95 30.03 7.33
CA GLY A 220 -25.24 30.85 6.35
C GLY A 220 -24.10 31.66 6.98
N GLN A 221 -24.32 32.25 8.16
CA GLN A 221 -23.27 32.96 8.91
C GLN A 221 -22.14 32.01 9.34
N ILE A 222 -22.46 30.81 9.84
CA ILE A 222 -21.46 29.81 10.24
C ILE A 222 -20.60 29.39 9.04
N ILE A 223 -21.22 29.19 7.88
CA ILE A 223 -20.50 28.85 6.65
C ILE A 223 -19.61 30.01 6.21
N GLN A 224 -20.07 31.27 6.30
CA GLN A 224 -19.24 32.44 5.98
C GLN A 224 -18.02 32.55 6.90
N GLU A 225 -18.20 32.43 8.23
CA GLU A 225 -17.10 32.43 9.20
C GLU A 225 -16.12 31.27 8.92
N PHE A 226 -16.64 30.10 8.54
CA PHE A 226 -15.82 28.96 8.15
C PHE A 226 -15.04 29.21 6.85
N CYS A 227 -15.66 29.82 5.84
CA CYS A 227 -15.03 30.18 4.56
C CYS A 227 -13.91 31.22 4.75
N GLN A 228 -14.13 32.24 5.58
CA GLN A 228 -13.13 33.28 5.87
C GLN A 228 -11.82 32.71 6.43
N ALA A 229 -11.90 31.62 7.20
CA ALA A 229 -10.71 30.97 7.72
C ALA A 229 -9.81 30.35 6.62
N PHE A 230 -10.32 30.11 5.41
CA PHE A 230 -9.52 29.65 4.27
C PHE A 230 -8.70 30.76 3.62
N ASP A 231 -9.04 32.04 3.84
CA ASP A 231 -8.25 33.17 3.33
C ASP A 231 -6.97 33.39 4.16
N GLN A 232 -6.93 32.85 5.39
CA GLN A 232 -5.76 32.89 6.29
C GLN A 232 -5.45 31.49 6.81
N PRO A 233 -4.90 30.60 5.96
CA PRO A 233 -4.66 29.22 6.34
C PRO A 233 -3.65 29.12 7.50
N GLN A 234 -3.91 28.19 8.41
CA GLN A 234 -3.01 27.71 9.46
C GLN A 234 -2.78 26.19 9.26
N PRO A 235 -1.96 25.79 8.27
CA PRO A 235 -1.86 24.41 7.82
C PRO A 235 -1.65 23.43 8.98
N CYS A 236 -2.53 22.44 9.09
CA CYS A 236 -2.56 21.54 10.23
C CYS A 236 -2.72 20.08 9.80
N LEU A 237 -1.94 19.21 10.43
CA LEU A 237 -2.10 17.77 10.35
C LEU A 237 -2.69 17.28 11.66
N THR A 238 -3.88 16.68 11.62
CA THR A 238 -4.57 16.15 12.80
C THR A 238 -4.74 14.63 12.69
N GLY A 239 -4.50 13.91 13.77
CA GLY A 239 -4.92 12.51 13.89
C GLY A 239 -3.96 11.64 14.67
N THR A 240 -3.93 10.35 14.31
CA THR A 240 -3.07 9.33 14.92
C THR A 240 -2.23 8.64 13.85
N ASP A 241 -1.30 7.78 14.26
CA ASP A 241 -0.49 6.97 13.35
C ASP A 241 -1.29 6.06 12.40
N LYS A 242 -2.59 5.86 12.62
CA LYS A 242 -3.42 5.06 11.71
C LYS A 242 -4.24 5.91 10.74
N LYS A 243 -4.64 7.11 11.15
CA LYS A 243 -5.50 8.01 10.37
C LYS A 243 -4.99 9.43 10.56
N LEU A 244 -4.40 9.97 9.49
CA LEU A 244 -3.93 11.33 9.41
C LEU A 244 -4.82 12.11 8.44
N GLU A 245 -5.11 13.35 8.81
CA GLU A 245 -5.95 14.24 8.03
C GLU A 245 -5.29 15.62 7.97
N PHE A 246 -5.18 16.19 6.77
CA PHE A 246 -4.55 17.48 6.53
C PHE A 246 -5.65 18.54 6.30
N THR A 247 -5.62 19.65 7.01
CA THR A 247 -6.60 20.74 6.88
C THR A 247 -5.90 22.08 6.65
N ALA A 248 -6.61 23.02 6.02
CA ALA A 248 -6.10 24.38 5.83
C ALA A 248 -5.95 25.14 7.16
N PHE A 249 -6.73 24.79 8.18
CA PHE A 249 -6.64 25.26 9.56
C PHE A 249 -7.15 24.18 10.54
N PRO A 250 -6.85 24.25 11.84
CA PRO A 250 -7.29 23.24 12.80
C PRO A 250 -8.82 23.11 12.85
N TYR A 251 -9.35 21.94 12.48
CA TYR A 251 -10.78 21.65 12.63
C TYR A 251 -11.10 21.26 14.09
N LEU A 252 -12.29 21.65 14.55
CA LEU A 252 -12.78 21.37 15.90
C LEU A 252 -13.39 19.96 15.99
N SER A 253 -13.97 19.49 14.89
CA SER A 253 -14.55 18.14 14.74
C SER A 253 -13.51 17.01 14.76
N LEU A 254 -12.23 17.32 14.52
CA LEU A 254 -11.17 16.32 14.45
C LEU A 254 -10.48 16.12 15.79
N THR A 255 -10.22 14.84 16.12
CA THR A 255 -9.56 14.41 17.35
C THR A 255 -8.18 13.81 17.06
N GLY A 256 -7.26 13.94 18.02
CA GLY A 256 -5.88 13.45 17.92
C GLY A 256 -4.84 14.55 18.06
N ASP A 257 -3.59 14.19 17.85
CA ASP A 257 -2.46 15.11 17.93
C ASP A 257 -2.50 16.08 16.75
N LYS A 258 -2.14 17.34 17.01
CA LYS A 258 -2.15 18.43 16.03
C LYS A 258 -0.72 18.91 15.78
N GLU A 259 -0.29 18.84 14.54
CA GLU A 259 0.99 19.36 14.07
C GLU A 259 0.74 20.51 13.08
N THR A 260 1.28 21.71 13.32
CA THR A 260 1.14 22.86 12.42
C THR A 260 2.37 23.05 11.53
N TYR A 261 2.15 23.65 10.37
CA TYR A 261 3.19 23.87 9.35
C TYR A 261 3.15 25.29 8.81
N ASP A 262 4.26 25.76 8.23
CA ASP A 262 4.40 27.14 7.75
C ASP A 262 3.66 27.40 6.43
N SER A 263 3.41 26.35 5.63
CA SER A 263 2.71 26.44 4.34
C SER A 263 1.90 25.17 4.06
N LEU A 264 0.88 25.29 3.19
CA LEU A 264 0.10 24.14 2.73
C LEU A 264 0.99 23.19 1.92
N GLY A 265 1.93 23.71 1.14
CA GLY A 265 2.93 22.92 0.45
C GLY A 265 3.74 22.00 1.37
N GLN A 266 4.25 22.53 2.48
CA GLN A 266 5.01 21.75 3.47
C GLN A 266 4.14 20.70 4.17
N LEU A 267 2.91 21.07 4.55
CA LEU A 267 1.92 20.15 5.12
C LEU A 267 1.70 18.94 4.18
N LEU A 268 1.51 19.19 2.89
CA LEU A 268 1.28 18.14 1.91
C LEU A 268 2.53 17.29 1.64
N ASP A 269 3.72 17.90 1.62
CA ASP A 269 4.98 17.14 1.51
C ASP A 269 5.10 16.10 2.63
N VAL A 270 4.83 16.48 3.88
CA VAL A 270 4.87 15.56 5.03
C VAL A 270 3.75 14.53 4.98
N TYR A 271 2.52 14.96 4.66
CA TYR A 271 1.36 14.08 4.58
C TYR A 271 1.56 12.95 3.56
N TYR A 272 1.92 13.30 2.32
CA TYR A 272 2.08 12.31 1.25
C TYR A 272 3.33 11.45 1.41
N ALA A 273 4.39 11.96 2.05
CA ALA A 273 5.53 11.12 2.44
C ALA A 273 5.09 10.03 3.44
N ARG A 274 4.44 10.41 4.55
CA ARG A 274 3.92 9.46 5.56
C ARG A 274 2.90 8.48 4.96
N HIS A 275 2.02 8.95 4.07
CA HIS A 275 1.02 8.11 3.41
C HIS A 275 1.66 7.09 2.44
N THR A 276 2.60 7.53 1.61
CA THR A 276 3.29 6.66 0.63
C THR A 276 4.08 5.56 1.34
N GLU A 277 4.80 5.90 2.41
CA GLU A 277 5.53 4.91 3.21
C GLU A 277 4.59 3.84 3.79
N ARG A 278 3.43 4.25 4.33
CA ARG A 278 2.42 3.33 4.88
C ARG A 278 1.83 2.42 3.81
N GLN A 279 1.48 2.96 2.65
CA GLN A 279 0.94 2.16 1.56
C GLN A 279 1.97 1.13 1.06
N GLN A 280 3.23 1.53 0.91
CA GLN A 280 4.30 0.61 0.54
C GLN A 280 4.48 -0.51 1.56
N VAL A 281 4.44 -0.18 2.86
CA VAL A 281 4.47 -1.16 3.95
C VAL A 281 3.31 -2.15 3.83
N GLN A 282 2.10 -1.66 3.61
CA GLN A 282 0.92 -2.51 3.47
C GLN A 282 0.99 -3.40 2.22
N GLU A 283 1.37 -2.86 1.06
CA GLU A 283 1.46 -3.62 -0.19
C GLU A 283 2.53 -4.70 -0.13
N ILE A 284 3.76 -4.35 0.30
CA ILE A 284 4.85 -5.32 0.42
C ILE A 284 4.54 -6.33 1.52
N GLY A 285 4.06 -5.86 2.68
CA GLY A 285 3.66 -6.72 3.79
C GLY A 285 2.57 -7.72 3.41
N GLN A 286 1.55 -7.30 2.67
CA GLN A 286 0.48 -8.19 2.19
C GLN A 286 1.00 -9.21 1.18
N GLN A 287 1.90 -8.84 0.28
CA GLN A 287 2.52 -9.79 -0.65
C GLN A 287 3.33 -10.86 0.09
N ILE A 288 4.14 -10.44 1.07
CA ILE A 288 4.93 -11.36 1.91
C ILE A 288 4.00 -12.26 2.70
N ASP A 289 2.98 -11.72 3.38
CA ASP A 289 2.03 -12.49 4.19
C ASP A 289 1.25 -13.51 3.37
N GLN A 290 0.79 -13.16 2.17
CA GLN A 290 0.12 -14.13 1.28
C GLN A 290 1.02 -15.31 0.91
N VAL A 291 2.31 -15.05 0.67
CA VAL A 291 3.28 -16.11 0.35
C VAL A 291 3.55 -16.96 1.58
N THR A 292 3.86 -16.36 2.73
CA THR A 292 4.18 -17.10 3.96
C THR A 292 2.98 -17.92 4.45
N GLN A 293 1.76 -17.39 4.41
CA GLN A 293 0.56 -18.15 4.78
C GLN A 293 0.31 -19.35 3.87
N ARG A 294 0.55 -19.20 2.56
CA ARG A 294 0.41 -20.30 1.60
C ARG A 294 1.38 -21.43 1.92
N GLU A 295 2.64 -21.10 2.17
CA GLU A 295 3.68 -22.08 2.49
C GLU A 295 3.47 -22.71 3.88
N LEU A 296 3.10 -21.91 4.90
CA LEU A 296 2.71 -22.42 6.22
C LEU A 296 1.55 -23.42 6.12
N LYS A 297 0.53 -23.13 5.32
CA LYS A 297 -0.58 -24.04 5.08
C LYS A 297 -0.10 -25.34 4.43
N HIS A 298 0.84 -25.26 3.49
CA HIS A 298 1.44 -26.43 2.85
C HIS A 298 2.22 -27.28 3.85
N GLN A 299 3.12 -26.67 4.63
CA GLN A 299 3.95 -27.35 5.63
C GLN A 299 3.11 -27.96 6.75
N ARG A 300 2.12 -27.25 7.29
CA ARG A 300 1.19 -27.79 8.30
C ARG A 300 0.40 -28.98 7.77
N LYS A 301 -0.01 -28.97 6.49
CA LYS A 301 -0.65 -30.12 5.84
C LYS A 301 0.32 -31.29 5.67
N LYS A 302 1.58 -31.03 5.28
CA LYS A 302 2.66 -32.02 5.20
C LYS A 302 2.89 -32.69 6.55
N GLN A 303 3.07 -31.92 7.63
CA GLN A 303 3.21 -32.45 8.99
C GLN A 303 2.00 -33.29 9.41
N LYS A 304 0.77 -32.84 9.13
CA LYS A 304 -0.44 -33.61 9.44
C LYS A 304 -0.45 -34.98 8.76
N ASN A 305 -0.03 -35.06 7.50
CA ASN A 305 0.06 -36.33 6.77
C ASN A 305 1.20 -37.21 7.30
N LEU A 306 2.39 -36.63 7.54
CA LEU A 306 3.53 -37.35 8.10
C LEU A 306 3.24 -37.91 9.50
N ARG A 307 2.52 -37.17 10.36
CA ARG A 307 2.09 -37.65 11.68
C ARG A 307 1.14 -38.85 11.57
N LYS A 308 0.19 -38.83 10.62
CA LYS A 308 -0.68 -39.99 10.34
C LYS A 308 0.11 -41.22 9.88
N ASP A 309 1.15 -41.04 9.07
CA ASP A 309 2.00 -42.14 8.63
C ASP A 309 2.95 -42.64 9.74
N LEU A 310 3.33 -41.75 10.66
CA LEU A 310 4.06 -42.11 11.87
C LEU A 310 3.21 -42.99 12.82
N GLU A 311 1.93 -42.65 13.01
CA GLU A 311 0.99 -43.47 13.79
C GLU A 311 0.85 -44.89 13.20
N LYS A 312 0.75 -45.03 11.87
CA LYS A 312 0.76 -46.35 11.22
C LYS A 312 2.06 -47.12 11.48
N SER A 313 3.18 -46.39 11.58
CA SER A 313 4.51 -46.97 11.84
C SER A 313 4.70 -47.42 13.28
N GLN A 314 3.86 -46.99 14.24
CA GLN A 314 3.88 -47.50 15.62
C GLN A 314 3.48 -48.97 15.71
N LYS A 315 2.80 -49.52 14.68
CA LYS A 315 2.52 -50.96 14.58
C LYS A 315 3.77 -51.80 14.25
N ALA A 316 4.92 -51.19 14.00
CA ALA A 316 6.17 -51.90 13.71
C ALA A 316 6.53 -52.87 14.86
N ASP A 317 6.45 -52.42 16.10
CA ASP A 317 6.80 -53.21 17.29
C ASP A 317 5.89 -54.43 17.43
N HIS A 318 4.61 -54.29 17.07
CA HIS A 318 3.68 -55.41 16.99
C HIS A 318 4.09 -56.43 15.92
N TYR A 319 4.50 -56.00 14.73
CA TYR A 319 4.97 -56.93 13.69
C TYR A 319 6.30 -57.61 14.04
N GLN A 320 7.16 -56.96 14.83
CA GLN A 320 8.36 -57.57 15.39
C GLN A 320 7.98 -58.70 16.34
N LEU A 321 7.08 -58.42 17.30
CA LEU A 321 6.56 -59.42 18.24
C LEU A 321 5.95 -60.63 17.51
N LEU A 322 5.12 -60.39 16.48
CA LEU A 322 4.54 -61.48 15.68
C LEU A 322 5.61 -62.31 14.97
N GLY A 323 6.65 -61.67 14.40
CA GLY A 323 7.77 -62.36 13.77
C GLY A 323 8.57 -63.21 14.75
N GLU A 324 8.83 -62.70 15.96
CA GLU A 324 9.56 -63.41 17.04
C GLU A 324 8.76 -64.59 17.59
N LEU A 325 7.46 -64.43 17.82
CA LEU A 325 6.57 -65.52 18.28
C LEU A 325 6.46 -66.64 17.25
N LEU A 326 6.34 -66.30 15.95
CA LEU A 326 6.33 -67.30 14.87
C LEU A 326 7.67 -68.02 14.75
N THR A 327 8.79 -67.29 14.87
CA THR A 327 10.15 -67.86 14.74
C THR A 327 10.46 -68.80 15.91
N SER A 328 10.07 -68.44 17.13
CA SER A 328 10.30 -69.25 18.34
C SER A 328 9.43 -70.51 18.39
N ASN A 329 8.26 -70.52 17.74
CA ASN A 329 7.34 -71.66 17.70
C ASN A 329 7.28 -72.39 16.35
N LEU A 330 8.29 -72.24 15.48
CA LEU A 330 8.31 -72.84 14.13
C LEU A 330 8.01 -74.35 14.12
N TYR A 331 8.43 -75.07 15.17
CA TYR A 331 8.24 -76.52 15.30
C TYR A 331 6.78 -76.95 15.55
N GLN A 332 5.91 -76.02 15.97
CA GLN A 332 4.49 -76.27 16.25
C GLN A 332 3.58 -75.89 15.08
N LEU A 333 4.12 -75.20 14.06
CA LEU A 333 3.34 -74.64 12.95
C LEU A 333 3.20 -75.65 11.81
N GLN A 334 1.97 -75.84 11.32
CA GLN A 334 1.69 -76.64 10.13
C GLN A 334 1.51 -75.71 8.91
N GLY A 335 1.89 -76.18 7.73
CA GLY A 335 1.63 -75.45 6.48
C GLY A 335 0.14 -75.31 6.20
N ASN A 336 -0.24 -74.30 5.39
CA ASN A 336 -1.61 -74.07 4.90
C ASN A 336 -2.65 -73.64 5.97
N GLN A 337 -2.20 -73.02 7.07
CA GLN A 337 -3.08 -72.44 8.09
C GLN A 337 -3.35 -70.95 7.83
N ALA A 338 -4.57 -70.48 8.12
CA ALA A 338 -4.97 -69.08 7.95
C ALA A 338 -4.64 -68.21 9.18
N SER A 339 -4.42 -68.83 10.34
CA SER A 339 -4.07 -68.17 11.60
C SER A 339 -3.54 -69.18 12.62
N VAL A 340 -2.80 -68.71 13.62
CA VAL A 340 -2.35 -69.52 14.76
C VAL A 340 -2.43 -68.73 16.06
N ASP A 341 -2.79 -69.39 17.16
CA ASP A 341 -2.74 -68.81 18.51
C ASP A 341 -1.44 -69.26 19.20
N LEU A 342 -0.56 -68.30 19.52
CA LEU A 342 0.72 -68.57 20.16
C LEU A 342 0.82 -67.87 21.52
N PRO A 343 1.42 -68.51 22.55
CA PRO A 343 1.62 -67.87 23.85
C PRO A 343 2.63 -66.73 23.73
N ASN A 344 2.27 -65.54 24.19
CA ASN A 344 3.19 -64.41 24.28
C ASN A 344 4.01 -64.48 25.56
N TYR A 345 5.27 -64.92 25.45
CA TYR A 345 6.19 -65.02 26.59
C TYR A 345 6.56 -63.67 27.23
N TYR A 346 6.18 -62.54 26.61
CA TYR A 346 6.38 -61.20 27.13
C TYR A 346 5.15 -60.60 27.85
N ASP A 347 4.00 -61.29 27.83
CA ASP A 347 2.75 -60.85 28.50
C ASP A 347 2.02 -62.05 29.14
N ASP A 348 2.61 -62.59 30.21
CA ASP A 348 2.04 -63.66 31.05
C ASP A 348 1.50 -64.88 30.26
N ASN A 349 2.14 -65.24 29.13
CA ASN A 349 1.71 -66.32 28.23
C ASN A 349 0.28 -66.19 27.69
N ARG A 350 -0.27 -64.97 27.62
CA ARG A 350 -1.55 -64.75 26.94
C ARG A 350 -1.44 -65.17 25.48
N LEU A 351 -2.45 -65.89 25.00
CA LEU A 351 -2.52 -66.33 23.61
C LEU A 351 -2.73 -65.11 22.70
N VAL A 352 -1.84 -64.94 21.73
CA VAL A 352 -1.92 -63.92 20.68
C VAL A 352 -2.31 -64.61 19.38
N HIS A 353 -3.40 -64.15 18.78
CA HIS A 353 -3.88 -64.62 17.49
C HIS A 353 -3.08 -63.99 16.34
N ILE A 354 -2.35 -64.81 15.59
CA ILE A 354 -1.46 -64.37 14.51
C ILE A 354 -2.04 -64.82 13.15
N PRO A 355 -2.47 -63.89 12.28
CA PRO A 355 -2.95 -64.26 10.94
C PRO A 355 -1.78 -64.72 10.04
N LEU A 356 -1.98 -65.77 9.26
CA LEU A 356 -0.96 -66.35 8.39
C LEU A 356 -1.43 -66.33 6.93
N LYS A 357 -0.48 -66.26 6.00
CA LYS A 357 -0.76 -66.53 4.59
C LYS A 357 -0.60 -68.01 4.34
N ALA A 358 -1.71 -68.68 4.02
CA ALA A 358 -1.78 -70.12 3.79
C ALA A 358 -0.85 -70.59 2.64
N GLU A 359 -0.60 -69.72 1.67
CA GLU A 359 0.29 -69.95 0.51
C GLU A 359 1.78 -69.93 0.87
N LEU A 360 2.15 -69.44 2.06
CA LEU A 360 3.54 -69.31 2.50
C LEU A 360 3.88 -70.33 3.58
N SER A 361 5.13 -70.77 3.62
CA SER A 361 5.64 -71.58 4.73
C SER A 361 5.67 -70.78 6.05
N PRO A 362 5.71 -71.45 7.21
CA PRO A 362 5.83 -70.77 8.51
C PRO A 362 7.06 -69.84 8.60
N ALA A 363 8.19 -70.26 8.03
CA ALA A 363 9.41 -69.45 7.97
C ALA A 363 9.25 -68.22 7.05
N GLU A 364 8.58 -68.37 5.90
CA GLU A 364 8.29 -67.25 4.99
C GLU A 364 7.28 -66.27 5.58
N ASN A 365 6.28 -66.74 6.35
CA ASN A 365 5.37 -65.88 7.10
C ASN A 365 6.12 -65.05 8.15
N ALA A 366 6.99 -65.68 8.95
CA ALA A 366 7.85 -64.97 9.91
C ALA A 366 8.75 -63.93 9.22
N GLN A 367 9.39 -64.31 8.10
CA GLN A 367 10.21 -63.41 7.30
C GLN A 367 9.40 -62.24 6.71
N ALA A 368 8.16 -62.48 6.27
CA ALA A 368 7.27 -61.42 5.79
C ALA A 368 6.91 -60.42 6.90
N TYR A 369 6.75 -60.87 8.15
CA TYR A 369 6.58 -59.99 9.30
C TYR A 369 7.84 -59.16 9.59
N TYR A 370 9.03 -59.75 9.55
CA TYR A 370 10.30 -59.02 9.67
C TYR A 370 10.53 -58.01 8.53
N GLN A 371 10.15 -58.34 7.29
CA GLN A 371 10.21 -57.41 6.16
C GLN A 371 9.28 -56.21 6.36
N LYS A 372 8.05 -56.44 6.86
CA LYS A 372 7.11 -55.36 7.22
C LYS A 372 7.69 -54.49 8.35
N TYR A 373 8.25 -55.09 9.38
CA TYR A 373 8.94 -54.39 10.46
C TYR A 373 10.06 -53.48 9.92
N ASN A 374 11.00 -54.05 9.15
CA ASN A 374 12.14 -53.32 8.58
C ASN A 374 11.72 -52.17 7.66
N LYS A 375 10.61 -52.34 6.92
CA LYS A 375 10.03 -51.27 6.09
C LYS A 375 9.46 -50.14 6.93
N LEU A 376 8.74 -50.47 8.00
CA LEU A 376 8.14 -49.47 8.89
C LEU A 376 9.18 -48.73 9.75
N THR A 377 10.23 -49.40 10.21
CA THR A 377 11.33 -48.75 10.96
C THR A 377 12.13 -47.78 10.10
N LYS A 378 12.49 -48.16 8.87
CA LYS A 378 13.13 -47.24 7.89
C LYS A 378 12.21 -46.07 7.53
N SER A 379 10.91 -46.32 7.39
CA SER A 379 9.92 -45.26 7.15
C SER A 379 9.83 -44.31 8.34
N ARG A 380 9.87 -44.82 9.58
CA ARG A 380 9.80 -44.04 10.82
C ARG A 380 10.94 -43.03 10.92
N SER A 381 12.20 -43.45 10.70
CA SER A 381 13.35 -42.54 10.78
C SER A 381 13.27 -41.42 9.74
N HIS A 382 12.94 -41.76 8.49
CA HIS A 382 12.77 -40.77 7.42
C HIS A 382 11.60 -39.81 7.69
N ILE A 383 10.47 -40.30 8.22
CA ILE A 383 9.32 -39.46 8.61
C ILE A 383 9.72 -38.50 9.72
N GLN A 384 10.46 -38.96 10.74
CA GLN A 384 10.93 -38.11 11.83
C GLN A 384 11.88 -37.00 11.33
N GLU A 385 12.80 -37.33 10.42
CA GLU A 385 13.68 -36.33 9.78
C GLU A 385 12.87 -35.29 8.98
N GLN A 386 11.89 -35.73 8.20
CA GLN A 386 11.03 -34.82 7.44
C GLN A 386 10.13 -33.95 8.34
N LEU A 387 9.69 -34.48 9.48
CA LEU A 387 8.93 -33.71 10.48
C LEU A 387 9.81 -32.62 11.11
N ALA A 388 11.06 -32.94 11.45
CA ALA A 388 12.02 -31.97 11.98
C ALA A 388 12.26 -30.83 10.99
N LYS A 389 12.61 -31.15 9.73
CA LYS A 389 12.80 -30.15 8.65
C LYS A 389 11.56 -29.28 8.44
N SER A 390 10.38 -29.90 8.41
CA SER A 390 9.12 -29.17 8.24
C SER A 390 8.81 -28.27 9.44
N GLN A 391 9.22 -28.66 10.65
CA GLN A 391 9.06 -27.82 11.85
C GLN A 391 10.00 -26.62 11.83
N GLU A 392 11.26 -26.81 11.43
CA GLU A 392 12.22 -25.71 11.24
C GLU A 392 11.69 -24.69 10.22
N GLU A 393 11.14 -25.18 9.10
CA GLU A 393 10.56 -24.33 8.06
C GLU A 393 9.33 -23.55 8.56
N ILE A 394 8.46 -24.19 9.36
CA ILE A 394 7.33 -23.50 10.01
C ILE A 394 7.85 -22.41 10.96
N ASN A 395 8.82 -22.72 11.82
CA ASN A 395 9.37 -21.76 12.76
C ASN A 395 9.99 -20.56 12.03
N TYR A 396 10.70 -20.82 10.93
CA TYR A 396 11.25 -19.78 10.05
C TYR A 396 10.14 -18.90 9.47
N LEU A 397 9.11 -19.48 8.84
CA LEU A 397 8.02 -18.72 8.24
C LEU A 397 7.21 -17.93 9.29
N GLU A 398 7.01 -18.48 10.49
CA GLU A 398 6.36 -17.78 11.61
C GLU A 398 7.22 -16.60 12.11
N SER A 399 8.54 -16.74 12.13
CA SER A 399 9.45 -15.63 12.44
C SER A 399 9.34 -14.49 11.41
N ILE A 400 9.16 -14.82 10.13
CA ILE A 400 8.95 -13.82 9.07
C ILE A 400 7.61 -13.11 9.29
N GLN A 401 6.53 -13.82 9.62
CA GLN A 401 5.24 -13.19 9.91
C GLN A 401 5.33 -12.20 11.09
N ALA A 402 6.02 -12.57 12.16
CA ALA A 402 6.25 -11.68 13.30
C ALA A 402 7.08 -10.44 12.91
N GLN A 403 8.05 -10.57 12.00
CA GLN A 403 8.85 -9.43 11.53
C GLN A 403 8.03 -8.42 10.73
N ILE A 404 7.03 -8.86 9.95
CA ILE A 404 6.21 -7.98 9.11
C ILE A 404 5.52 -6.90 9.96
N GLU A 405 5.04 -7.25 11.16
CA GLU A 405 4.28 -6.34 12.03
C GLU A 405 5.06 -5.09 12.47
N TRP A 406 6.39 -5.22 12.61
CA TRP A 406 7.26 -4.16 13.17
C TRP A 406 8.27 -3.60 12.16
N SER A 407 8.15 -4.01 10.90
CA SER A 407 9.08 -3.64 9.83
C SER A 407 8.68 -2.36 9.12
N ASN A 408 9.68 -1.54 8.79
CA ASN A 408 9.51 -0.37 7.92
C ASN A 408 9.61 -0.76 6.42
N PRO A 409 9.33 0.14 5.45
CA PRO A 409 9.32 -0.22 4.03
C PRO A 409 10.64 -0.83 3.53
N LYS A 410 11.78 -0.33 4.03
CA LYS A 410 13.11 -0.81 3.62
C LYS A 410 13.43 -2.20 4.21
N GLU A 411 12.95 -2.48 5.42
CA GLU A 411 13.13 -3.77 6.08
C GLU A 411 12.26 -4.85 5.41
N LEU A 412 11.01 -4.53 5.08
CA LEU A 412 10.14 -5.42 4.32
C LEU A 412 10.74 -5.78 2.95
N GLU A 413 11.40 -4.83 2.28
CA GLU A 413 12.07 -5.11 1.01
C GLU A 413 13.27 -6.07 1.18
N LEU A 414 14.01 -5.98 2.31
CA LEU A 414 15.06 -6.96 2.63
C LEU A 414 14.50 -8.35 2.91
N ILE A 415 13.37 -8.44 3.62
CA ILE A 415 12.65 -9.70 3.86
C ILE A 415 12.16 -10.29 2.54
N ARG A 416 11.65 -9.45 1.62
CA ARG A 416 11.20 -9.88 0.30
C ARG A 416 12.35 -10.48 -0.52
N GLU A 417 13.52 -9.84 -0.50
CA GLU A 417 14.73 -10.38 -1.15
C GLU A 417 15.22 -11.67 -0.47
N GLU A 418 15.13 -11.77 0.86
CA GLU A 418 15.40 -13.01 1.58
C GLU A 418 14.51 -14.17 1.09
N LEU A 419 13.20 -13.96 1.02
CA LEU A 419 12.25 -14.97 0.52
C LEU A 419 12.44 -15.32 -0.97
N LYS A 420 12.99 -14.40 -1.78
CA LYS A 420 13.38 -14.71 -3.16
C LYS A 420 14.61 -15.61 -3.21
N GLU A 421 15.63 -15.31 -2.41
CA GLU A 421 16.86 -16.11 -2.38
C GLU A 421 16.60 -17.53 -1.87
N GLU A 422 15.69 -17.69 -0.89
CA GLU A 422 15.22 -19.00 -0.40
C GLU A 422 14.25 -19.71 -1.37
N GLY A 423 13.84 -19.04 -2.45
CA GLY A 423 13.02 -19.64 -3.51
C GLY A 423 11.50 -19.64 -3.29
N TYR A 424 11.01 -19.03 -2.20
CA TYR A 424 9.57 -18.88 -1.94
C TYR A 424 8.87 -17.90 -2.89
N ILE A 425 9.59 -16.89 -3.36
CA ILE A 425 9.09 -15.89 -4.32
C ILE A 425 9.78 -16.06 -5.67
N LYS A 426 9.01 -16.34 -6.72
CA LYS A 426 9.52 -16.45 -8.10
C LYS A 426 9.75 -15.07 -8.70
N ASP A 427 10.92 -14.88 -9.31
CA ASP A 427 11.26 -13.64 -9.98
C ASP A 427 10.52 -13.52 -11.31
N ARG A 428 9.55 -12.60 -11.40
CA ARG A 428 8.66 -12.49 -12.58
C ARG A 428 9.33 -11.83 -13.79
N LYS A 429 10.49 -11.18 -13.65
CA LYS A 429 11.24 -10.56 -14.77
C LYS A 429 12.75 -10.59 -14.52
N LYS A 430 13.54 -11.10 -15.47
CA LYS A 430 15.00 -10.89 -15.55
C LYS A 430 15.28 -9.41 -15.86
N LYS A 431 15.21 -8.53 -14.87
CA LYS A 431 15.87 -7.22 -14.93
C LYS A 431 17.05 -7.27 -13.98
N THR A 432 18.20 -6.77 -14.43
CA THR A 432 19.41 -6.60 -13.63
C THR A 432 19.10 -5.71 -12.42
N HIS A 433 18.71 -6.31 -11.30
CA HIS A 433 18.49 -5.59 -10.06
C HIS A 433 19.84 -5.13 -9.50
N LYS A 434 20.00 -3.82 -9.31
CA LYS A 434 21.04 -3.30 -8.41
C LYS A 434 20.78 -3.91 -7.04
N ARG A 435 21.71 -4.72 -6.51
CA ARG A 435 21.66 -5.24 -5.14
C ARG A 435 21.38 -4.07 -4.19
N ILE A 436 20.30 -4.17 -3.43
CA ILE A 436 19.97 -3.20 -2.38
C ILE A 436 21.14 -3.23 -1.39
N LYS A 437 21.73 -2.05 -1.11
CA LYS A 437 22.83 -1.98 -0.14
C LYS A 437 22.34 -2.49 1.22
N PRO A 438 23.09 -3.37 1.90
CA PRO A 438 22.67 -3.89 3.19
C PRO A 438 22.57 -2.74 4.21
N LEU A 439 21.43 -2.66 4.88
CA LEU A 439 21.25 -1.72 5.99
C LEU A 439 22.08 -2.16 7.20
N LYS A 440 22.57 -1.21 8.00
CA LYS A 440 23.25 -1.55 9.27
C LYS A 440 22.23 -2.07 10.29
N PRO A 441 22.62 -2.97 11.22
CA PRO A 441 21.78 -3.36 12.37
C PRO A 441 21.23 -2.14 13.11
N ARG A 442 20.05 -2.27 13.72
CA ARG A 442 19.54 -1.26 14.66
C ARG A 442 20.49 -1.20 15.87
N GLN A 443 20.73 0.00 16.38
CA GLN A 443 21.58 0.23 17.54
C GLN A 443 20.77 0.99 18.59
N PHE A 444 20.77 0.46 19.81
CA PHE A 444 20.15 1.07 20.98
C PHE A 444 21.18 1.20 22.08
N THR A 445 20.97 2.11 23.02
CA THR A 445 21.80 2.25 24.21
C THR A 445 20.99 1.81 25.41
N SER A 446 21.51 0.87 26.20
CA SER A 446 20.86 0.45 27.45
C SER A 446 20.87 1.59 28.47
N SER A 447 20.00 1.51 29.48
CA SER A 447 20.02 2.43 30.64
C SER A 447 21.38 2.43 31.37
N SER A 448 22.15 1.36 31.23
CA SER A 448 23.50 1.18 31.76
C SER A 448 24.64 1.58 30.80
N GLY A 449 24.33 2.14 29.62
CA GLY A 449 25.32 2.68 28.67
C GLY A 449 25.87 1.68 27.64
N TYR A 450 25.39 0.44 27.61
CA TYR A 450 25.84 -0.57 26.64
C TYR A 450 25.15 -0.41 25.29
N THR A 451 25.90 -0.60 24.20
CA THR A 451 25.33 -0.62 22.85
C THR A 451 24.71 -1.98 22.55
N ILE A 452 23.38 -2.01 22.35
CA ILE A 452 22.62 -3.19 21.94
C ILE A 452 22.44 -3.14 20.42
N LYS A 453 22.91 -4.18 19.72
CA LYS A 453 22.71 -4.34 18.27
C LYS A 453 21.57 -5.32 18.02
N VAL A 454 20.60 -4.93 17.19
CA VAL A 454 19.43 -5.76 16.83
C VAL A 454 19.39 -5.90 15.31
N GLY A 455 19.38 -7.13 14.80
CA GLY A 455 19.28 -7.41 13.37
C GLY A 455 17.88 -7.10 12.84
N ARG A 456 17.81 -6.66 11.58
CA ARG A 456 16.55 -6.21 10.96
C ARG A 456 15.77 -7.33 10.24
N ASN A 457 16.43 -8.46 9.99
CA ASN A 457 15.86 -9.66 9.39
C ASN A 457 16.67 -10.88 9.86
N ASN A 458 16.23 -12.09 9.48
CA ASN A 458 16.89 -13.33 9.87
C ASN A 458 18.35 -13.38 9.41
N LYS A 459 18.64 -12.95 8.16
CA LYS A 459 20.03 -12.85 7.66
C LYS A 459 20.93 -11.97 8.52
N GLN A 460 20.44 -10.83 9.00
CA GLN A 460 21.22 -9.96 9.88
C GLN A 460 21.37 -10.53 11.28
N ASN A 461 20.35 -11.22 11.79
CA ASN A 461 20.44 -11.92 13.07
C ASN A 461 21.53 -12.99 13.02
N ASP A 462 21.55 -13.80 11.96
CA ASP A 462 22.59 -14.82 11.74
C ASP A 462 23.98 -14.20 11.60
N GLN A 463 24.10 -13.08 10.88
CA GLN A 463 25.37 -12.37 10.75
C GLN A 463 25.84 -11.80 12.10
N LEU A 464 24.94 -11.23 12.90
CA LEU A 464 25.27 -10.68 14.21
C LEU A 464 25.73 -11.79 15.15
N THR A 465 24.99 -12.89 15.23
CA THR A 465 25.27 -13.99 16.16
C THR A 465 26.51 -14.80 15.76
N MET A 466 26.78 -15.00 14.47
CA MET A 466 27.88 -15.85 14.01
C MET A 466 29.18 -15.10 13.68
N ARG A 467 29.15 -13.78 13.44
CA ARG A 467 30.34 -13.02 12.97
C ARG A 467 30.68 -11.76 13.76
N GLN A 468 29.75 -11.21 14.56
CA GLN A 468 29.95 -9.91 15.21
C GLN A 468 29.60 -9.89 16.72
N ALA A 469 29.19 -11.02 17.28
CA ALA A 469 28.92 -11.22 18.70
C ALA A 469 30.19 -11.64 19.45
#